data_AF-A0A0J7XHN2-F1
#
_entry.id   AF-A0A0J7XHN2-F1
#
_cell.length_a   1.000
_cell.length_b   1.000
_cell.length_c   1.000
_cell.angle_alpha   90.00
_cell.angle_beta   90.00
_cell.angle_gamma   90.00
#
_symmetry.space_group_name_H-M   'P 1'
#
loop_
_entity.id
_entity.type
_entity.pdbx_description
1 polymer ?
#
loop_
_entity_poly.entity_id
_entity_poly.type
_entity_poly.pdbx_seq_one_letter_code
_entity_poly.pdbx_strand_id
1 'polypeptide(L)' 'MAQESGKAAHPTEDSIAARMAEAGIAAPADCTPGVLSNLIVLQDHVATLRAFALDPRSASAMRFEA' A
#
# COMPACT_ATOMS: atom_id res chain seq x y z
N MET A 1 24.77 0.18 6.59
CA MET A 1 24.30 0.89 5.38
C MET A 1 22.89 1.37 5.68
N ALA A 2 22.66 2.68 5.65
CA ALA A 2 21.34 3.25 5.89
C ALA A 2 20.43 2.80 4.73
N GLN A 3 19.43 1.97 5.04
CA GLN A 3 18.35 1.71 4.10
C GLN A 3 17.64 3.05 3.92
N GLU A 4 17.80 3.66 2.75
CA GLU A 4 16.92 4.74 2.32
C GLU A 4 15.50 4.25 2.56
N SER A 5 14.77 4.93 3.45
CA SER A 5 13.35 4.65 3.67
C SER A 5 12.63 4.94 2.36
N GLY A 6 12.58 3.93 1.50
CA GLY A 6 11.96 4.00 0.19
C GLY A 6 10.52 4.40 0.39
N LYS A 7 10.19 5.63 -0.01
CA LYS A 7 8.80 6.08 -0.11
C LYS A 7 8.11 5.04 -0.99
N ALA A 8 7.19 4.26 -0.42
CA ALA A 8 6.51 3.19 -1.16
C ALA A 8 6.01 3.77 -2.48
N ALA A 9 6.36 3.13 -3.61
CA ALA A 9 6.01 3.63 -4.93
C ALA A 9 4.51 3.86 -5.01
N HIS A 10 4.09 5.00 -5.56
CA HIS A 10 2.67 5.27 -5.77
C HIS A 10 2.10 4.24 -6.75
N PRO A 11 0.92 3.66 -6.47
CA PRO A 11 0.30 2.71 -7.38
C PRO A 11 -0.04 3.39 -8.72
N THR A 12 0.12 2.64 -9.80
CA THR A 12 -0.37 2.96 -11.15
C THR A 12 -1.44 1.94 -11.56
N GLU A 13 -2.25 2.27 -12.58
CA GLU A 13 -3.25 1.33 -13.11
C GLU A 13 -2.60 0.00 -13.55
N ASP A 14 -1.47 0.06 -14.26
CA ASP A 14 -0.72 -1.13 -14.70
C ASP A 14 -0.24 -1.98 -13.51
N SER A 15 0.29 -1.34 -12.47
CA SER A 15 0.75 -2.05 -11.27
C SER A 15 -0.40 -2.71 -10.52
N ILE A 16 -1.58 -2.09 -10.51
CA ILE A 16 -2.78 -2.64 -9.87
C ILE A 16 -3.29 -3.83 -10.67
N ALA A 17 -3.39 -3.70 -11.99
CA ALA A 17 -3.82 -4.79 -12.87
C ALA A 17 -2.92 -6.02 -12.72
N ALA A 18 -1.59 -5.82 -12.69
CA ALA A 18 -0.63 -6.89 -12.45
C ALA A 18 -0.84 -7.56 -11.08
N ARG A 19 -0.96 -6.79 -10.00
CA ARG A 19 -1.16 -7.34 -8.64
C ARG A 19 -2.51 -8.03 -8.47
N MET A 20 -3.57 -7.54 -9.12
CA MET A 20 -4.87 -8.21 -9.13
C MET A 20 -4.78 -9.57 -9.83
N ALA A 21 -4.07 -9.65 -10.97
CA ALA A 21 -3.84 -10.90 -11.67
C ALA A 21 -2.99 -11.89 -10.83
N GLU A 22 -1.92 -11.42 -10.20
CA GLU A 22 -1.09 -12.22 -9.28
C GLU A 22 -1.90 -12.78 -8.09
N ALA A 23 -2.84 -12.00 -7.58
CA ALA A 23 -3.74 -12.40 -6.51
C ALA A 23 -4.89 -13.32 -6.98
N GLY A 24 -4.98 -13.62 -8.28
CA GLY A 24 -6.08 -14.40 -8.86
C GLY A 24 -7.43 -13.66 -8.83
N ILE A 25 -7.43 -12.34 -8.70
CA ILE A 25 -8.64 -11.51 -8.70
C ILE A 25 -9.01 -11.20 -10.14
N ALA A 26 -10.09 -11.85 -10.62
CA ALA A 26 -10.70 -11.51 -11.89
C ALA A 26 -11.68 -10.34 -11.70
N ALA A 27 -11.29 -9.15 -12.16
CA ALA A 27 -12.16 -7.97 -12.19
C ALA A 27 -12.22 -7.36 -13.60
N PRO A 28 -13.36 -6.76 -13.97
CA PRO A 28 -13.47 -5.92 -15.17
C PRO A 28 -12.43 -4.79 -15.20
N ALA A 29 -11.92 -4.43 -16.39
CA ALA A 29 -10.85 -3.44 -16.54
C ALA A 29 -11.27 -2.02 -16.12
N ASP A 30 -12.56 -1.70 -16.20
CA ASP A 30 -13.15 -0.43 -15.74
C ASP A 30 -13.16 -0.27 -14.21
N CYS A 31 -12.86 -1.34 -13.46
CA CYS A 31 -12.68 -1.27 -12.01
C CYS A 31 -11.32 -0.69 -11.60
N THR A 32 -10.28 -0.82 -12.44
CA THR A 32 -8.89 -0.44 -12.12
C THR A 32 -8.74 1.04 -11.71
N PRO A 33 -9.38 2.03 -12.39
CA PRO A 33 -9.30 3.43 -11.97
C PRO A 33 -9.92 3.68 -10.57
N GLY A 34 -10.99 2.97 -10.24
CA GLY A 34 -11.64 3.06 -8.92
C GLY A 34 -10.77 2.44 -7.82
N VAL A 35 -10.15 1.29 -8.10
CA VAL A 35 -9.19 0.66 -7.18
C VAL A 35 -7.98 1.57 -6.95
N LEU A 36 -7.45 2.20 -8.01
CA LEU A 36 -6.35 3.15 -7.90
C LEU A 36 -6.70 4.32 -6.97
N SER A 37 -7.86 4.94 -7.20
CA SER A 37 -8.32 6.07 -6.39
C SER A 37 -8.43 5.71 -4.91
N ASN A 38 -8.98 4.53 -4.60
CA ASN A 38 -9.10 4.04 -3.23
C ASN A 38 -7.73 3.76 -2.59
N LEU A 39 -6.80 3.16 -3.33
CA LEU A 39 -5.47 2.83 -2.81
C LEU A 39 -4.64 4.08 -2.51
N ILE A 40 -4.77 5.15 -3.31
CA ILE A 40 -4.09 6.42 -3.03
C ILE A 40 -4.54 6.98 -1.67
N VAL A 41 -5.86 7.02 -1.41
CA VAL A 41 -6.39 7.50 -0.13
C VAL A 41 -5.88 6.66 1.04
N LEU A 42 -5.85 5.33 0.88
CA LEU A 42 -5.33 4.43 1.92
C LEU A 42 -3.83 4.63 2.15
N GLN A 43 -3.04 4.86 1.10
CA GLN A 43 -1.61 5.14 1.22
C GLN A 43 -1.35 6.44 1.99
N ASP A 44 -2.12 7.49 1.71
CA ASP A 44 -2.03 8.77 2.43
C ASP A 44 -2.43 8.62 3.90
N HIS A 45 -3.46 7.80 4.17
CA HIS A 45 -3.87 7.49 5.54
C HIS A 45 -2.76 6.74 6.30
N VAL A 46 -2.16 5.71 5.69
CA VAL A 46 -1.03 4.97 6.28
C VAL A 46 0.17 5.90 6.50
N ALA A 47 0.47 6.80 5.57
CA ALA A 47 1.54 7.78 5.72
C ALA A 47 1.29 8.69 6.93
N THR A 48 0.04 9.12 7.14
CA THR A 48 -0.39 9.88 8.32
C THR A 48 -0.20 9.07 9.61
N LEU A 49 -0.60 7.80 9.62
CA LEU A 49 -0.47 6.93 10.80
C LEU A 49 0.99 6.61 11.14
N ARG A 50 1.87 6.43 10.14
CA ARG A 50 3.30 6.17 10.34
C ARG A 50 4.05 7.32 11.01
N ALA A 51 3.51 8.54 10.97
CA ALA A 51 4.07 9.68 11.68
C ALA A 51 3.94 9.55 13.21
N PHE A 52 3.05 8.67 13.71
CA PHE A 52 2.92 8.38 15.13
C PHE A 52 3.91 7.27 15.53
N ALA A 53 4.65 7.49 16.61
CA ALA A 53 5.53 6.47 17.17
C ALA A 53 4.69 5.26 17.62
N LEU A 54 4.92 4.10 17.00
CA LEU A 54 4.32 2.85 17.44
C LEU A 54 4.88 2.50 18.83
N ASP A 55 4.03 2.38 19.84
CA ASP A 55 4.44 1.83 21.13
C ASP A 55 5.00 0.41 20.89
N PRO A 56 6.23 0.10 21.36
CA PRO A 56 6.81 -1.24 21.24
C PRO A 56 5.93 -2.36 21.81
N ARG A 57 5.04 -2.05 22.76
CA ARG A 57 4.05 -3.00 23.31
C ARG A 57 2.85 -3.21 22.38
N SER A 58 2.62 -2.29 21.44
CA SER A 58 1.64 -2.39 20.35
C SER A 58 2.22 -3.02 19.08
N ALA A 59 3.53 -3.36 19.07
CA ALA A 59 4.24 -3.91 17.91
C ALA A 59 3.75 -5.29 17.44
N SER A 60 2.79 -5.92 18.14
CA SER A 60 2.12 -7.13 17.70
C SER A 60 1.10 -6.88 16.58
N ALA A 61 0.67 -5.64 16.34
CA ALA A 61 -0.41 -5.36 15.39
C ALA A 61 0.06 -5.05 13.95
N MET A 62 1.27 -4.55 13.74
CA MET A 62 1.74 -4.07 12.42
C MET A 62 3.26 -4.18 12.27
N ARG A 63 3.78 -5.39 12.05
CA ARG A 63 5.12 -5.56 11.46
C ARG A 63 4.96 -5.49 9.94
N PHE A 64 5.37 -4.37 9.34
CA PHE A 64 5.55 -4.27 7.89
C PHE A 64 7.04 -4.47 7.61
N GLU A 65 7.41 -5.67 7.16
CA GLU A 65 8.77 -5.92 6.66
C GLU A 65 8.92 -5.30 5.27
N ALA A 66 10.11 -4.73 5.02
CA ALA A 66 10.48 -4.00 3.80
C ALA A 66 11.12 -4.91 2.77
#